data_AF-A0AAN0J7S6-F1
#
_entry.id   AF-A0AAN0J7S6-F1
#
_cell.length_a   1.000
_cell.length_b   1.000
_cell.length_c   1.000
_cell.angle_alpha   90.00
_cell.angle_beta   90.00
_cell.angle_gamma   90.00
#
_symmetry.space_group_name_H-M   'P 1'
#
loop_
_entity.id
_entity.type
_entity.pdbx_description
1 polymer ?
#
loop_
_entity_poly.entity_id
_entity_poly.type
_entity_poly.pdbx_seq_one_letter_code
_entity_poly.pdbx_strand_id
1 'polypeptide(L)'
;MEQSLDLDEFQHQTMGQVIGGARHYSFALFLETREENETFRKYNAGVKISVVDLSSGELGPAKPVRGQLGWTVEELKQHIGELFNMNSSCMRIVMEKYTDISDVSNAGGTLKEILYRIQLLYVSSDPEDYQKEFKDSLMYRIIDFHNNPIRLNITIPPGPEATPTTTNVTEGGIMMKIISINDEEKGQERKIQVQVDRRITLAQLKEELVPLIGVPPTGFRVCEISGYDKDYEMEGLDMTLKSTKSGSELIVRLGRGLRRGEKRIKLYLLQVNNTEV
;
A
#
# COMPACT_ATOMS: atom_id res chain seq x y z
N MET A 1 9.29 -21.02 -16.31
CA MET A 1 8.43 -22.22 -16.36
C MET A 1 8.58 -22.83 -14.98
N GLU A 2 7.62 -22.59 -14.08
CA GLU A 2 7.70 -23.12 -12.72
C GLU A 2 7.05 -24.51 -12.74
N GLN A 3 7.88 -25.51 -13.00
CA GLN A 3 7.49 -26.90 -13.04
C GLN A 3 7.86 -27.53 -11.70
N SER A 4 6.93 -28.23 -11.07
CA SER A 4 7.27 -29.11 -9.95
C SER A 4 8.06 -30.29 -10.47
N LEU A 5 9.17 -30.58 -9.80
CA LEU A 5 10.06 -31.67 -10.12
C LEU A 5 10.01 -32.65 -8.95
N ASP A 6 9.23 -33.71 -9.14
CA ASP A 6 9.20 -34.82 -8.20
C ASP A 6 10.50 -35.62 -8.36
N LEU A 7 11.35 -35.62 -7.33
CA LEU A 7 12.65 -36.31 -7.40
C LEU A 7 12.47 -37.81 -7.67
N ASP A 8 11.38 -38.44 -7.24
CA ASP A 8 11.13 -39.86 -7.49
C ASP A 8 10.79 -40.13 -8.97
N GLU A 9 10.11 -39.18 -9.61
CA GLU A 9 9.73 -39.23 -11.04
C GLU A 9 10.90 -38.86 -11.96
N PHE A 10 11.78 -37.94 -11.53
CA PHE A 10 12.84 -37.36 -12.34
C PHE A 10 14.27 -37.80 -11.96
N GLN A 11 14.43 -38.74 -11.01
CA GLN A 11 15.74 -39.25 -10.54
C GLN A 11 16.69 -39.73 -11.66
N HIS A 12 16.15 -40.13 -12.82
CA HIS A 12 16.93 -40.63 -13.95
C HIS A 12 17.45 -39.52 -14.87
N GLN A 13 17.00 -38.27 -14.68
CA GLN A 13 17.39 -37.13 -15.51
C GLN A 13 18.49 -36.33 -14.84
N THR A 14 19.43 -35.83 -15.64
CA THR A 14 20.45 -34.88 -15.17
C THR A 14 19.81 -33.52 -14.89
N MET A 15 20.36 -32.74 -13.96
CA MET A 15 19.90 -31.37 -13.67
C MET A 15 19.79 -30.53 -14.95
N GLY A 16 20.74 -30.68 -15.89
CA GLY A 16 20.72 -29.98 -17.18
C GLY A 16 19.53 -30.35 -18.08
N GLN A 17 19.06 -31.60 -18.04
CA GLN A 17 17.87 -32.01 -18.78
C GLN A 17 16.60 -31.46 -18.13
N VAL A 18 16.55 -31.50 -16.80
CA VAL A 18 15.41 -31.05 -16.00
C VAL A 18 15.18 -29.53 -16.10
N ILE A 19 16.25 -28.74 -16.12
CA ILE A 19 16.15 -27.26 -16.19
C ILE A 19 16.09 -26.70 -17.62
N GLY A 20 16.08 -27.56 -18.66
CA GLY A 20 16.02 -27.12 -20.06
C GLY A 20 17.35 -26.65 -20.66
N GLY A 21 18.47 -27.15 -20.15
CA GLY A 21 19.84 -26.92 -20.63
C GLY A 21 20.60 -25.80 -19.89
N ALA A 22 21.91 -25.74 -20.13
CA ALA A 22 22.79 -24.68 -19.61
C ALA A 22 22.50 -23.34 -20.30
N ARG A 23 21.43 -22.65 -19.90
CA ARG A 23 21.26 -21.24 -20.22
C ARG A 23 21.94 -20.43 -19.10
N HIS A 24 22.79 -19.47 -19.49
CA HIS A 24 23.55 -18.57 -18.62
C HIS A 24 22.65 -17.60 -17.81
N TYR A 25 21.74 -18.13 -17.01
CA TYR A 25 20.92 -17.36 -16.09
C TYR A 25 20.99 -18.01 -14.71
N SER A 26 21.22 -17.19 -13.68
CA SER A 26 20.99 -17.60 -12.31
C SER A 26 19.54 -18.07 -12.17
N PHE A 27 19.34 -19.26 -11.63
CA PHE A 27 18.01 -19.79 -11.32
C PHE A 27 17.86 -19.93 -9.80
N ALA A 28 16.64 -19.73 -9.31
CA ALA A 28 16.29 -19.93 -7.92
C ALA A 28 15.45 -21.21 -7.81
N LEU A 29 15.78 -22.05 -6.83
CA LEU A 29 15.00 -23.23 -6.46
C LEU A 29 14.36 -22.98 -5.10
N PHE A 30 13.11 -23.40 -4.94
CA PHE A 30 12.46 -23.45 -3.64
C PHE A 30 12.47 -24.89 -3.14
N LEU A 31 13.06 -25.12 -1.96
CA LEU A 31 13.06 -26.43 -1.32
C LEU A 31 11.89 -26.49 -0.33
N GLU A 32 10.93 -27.37 -0.59
CA GLU A 32 9.88 -27.68 0.36
C GLU A 32 10.32 -28.85 1.25
N THR A 33 10.26 -28.67 2.56
CA THR A 33 10.54 -29.71 3.57
C THR A 33 9.24 -30.11 4.27
N ARG A 34 9.18 -31.33 4.79
CA ARG A 34 8.02 -31.89 5.52
C ARG A 34 8.48 -32.59 6.79
N GLU A 35 7.54 -32.82 7.72
CA GLU A 35 7.77 -33.70 8.86
C GLU A 35 7.87 -35.18 8.41
N GLU A 36 8.56 -36.01 9.20
CA GLU A 36 8.97 -37.38 8.83
C GLU A 36 7.81 -38.26 8.33
N ASN A 37 6.59 -38.04 8.86
CA ASN A 37 5.40 -38.86 8.60
C ASN A 37 4.39 -38.24 7.61
N GLU A 38 4.65 -37.04 7.10
CA GLU A 38 3.73 -36.40 6.14
C GLU A 38 3.95 -36.94 4.72
N THR A 39 2.93 -37.07 3.89
CA THR A 39 3.16 -37.42 2.47
C THR A 39 3.33 -36.16 1.62
N PHE A 40 4.37 -36.07 0.80
CA PHE A 40 4.45 -35.02 -0.22
C PHE A 40 3.26 -35.15 -1.17
N ARG A 41 2.43 -34.10 -1.24
CA ARG A 41 1.39 -34.02 -2.28
C ARG A 41 2.04 -33.50 -3.56
N LYS A 42 1.69 -34.07 -4.72
CA LYS A 42 2.16 -33.59 -6.04
C LYS A 42 1.85 -32.10 -6.18
N TYR A 43 2.85 -31.29 -6.48
CA TYR A 43 2.73 -29.83 -6.51
C TYR A 43 2.16 -29.39 -7.86
N ASN A 44 0.89 -28.98 -7.88
CA ASN A 44 0.13 -28.70 -9.10
C ASN A 44 -0.15 -27.19 -9.29
N ALA A 45 0.88 -26.37 -9.09
CA ALA A 45 0.88 -24.89 -9.05
C ALA A 45 0.64 -24.32 -7.63
N GLY A 46 1.62 -23.57 -7.14
CA GLY A 46 1.48 -22.79 -5.91
C GLY A 46 0.86 -21.45 -6.24
N VAL A 47 -0.18 -21.07 -5.51
CA VAL A 47 -0.70 -19.71 -5.50
C VAL A 47 -0.18 -19.00 -4.27
N LYS A 48 0.13 -17.71 -4.36
CA LYS A 48 0.45 -16.92 -3.17
C LYS A 48 -0.81 -16.18 -2.76
N ILE A 49 -1.19 -16.31 -1.50
CA ILE A 49 -2.39 -15.68 -0.95
C ILE A 49 -2.00 -14.64 0.08
N SER A 50 -2.45 -13.41 -0.13
CA SER A 50 -2.39 -12.33 0.85
C SER A 50 -3.81 -12.05 1.31
N VAL A 51 -4.08 -12.27 2.60
CA VAL A 51 -5.37 -11.92 3.20
C VAL A 51 -5.41 -10.43 3.43
N VAL A 52 -6.47 -9.77 3.00
CA VAL A 52 -6.68 -8.34 3.15
C VAL A 52 -7.66 -8.11 4.29
N ASP A 53 -7.21 -7.37 5.30
CA ASP A 53 -8.06 -6.95 6.40
C ASP A 53 -8.73 -5.62 6.02
N LEU A 54 -10.02 -5.67 5.71
CA LEU A 54 -10.78 -4.47 5.32
C LEU A 54 -10.98 -3.49 6.49
N SER A 55 -10.87 -3.96 7.73
CA SER A 55 -11.08 -3.12 8.92
C SER A 55 -9.86 -2.25 9.22
N SER A 56 -8.66 -2.82 9.10
CA SER A 56 -7.40 -2.09 9.29
C SER A 56 -6.86 -1.45 8.00
N GLY A 57 -7.25 -1.98 6.84
CA GLY A 57 -6.71 -1.59 5.55
C GLY A 57 -5.34 -2.20 5.24
N GLU A 58 -4.96 -3.28 5.94
CA GLU A 58 -3.64 -3.91 5.80
C GLU A 58 -3.66 -5.16 4.90
N LEU A 59 -2.55 -5.36 4.19
CA LEU A 59 -2.26 -6.60 3.48
C LEU A 59 -1.47 -7.56 4.37
N GLY A 60 -2.03 -8.73 4.63
CA GLY A 60 -1.33 -9.82 5.30
C GLY A 60 -0.16 -10.34 4.46
N PRO A 61 0.84 -10.98 5.09
CA PRO A 61 1.98 -11.54 4.37
C PRO A 61 1.50 -12.58 3.35
N ALA A 62 2.09 -12.55 2.15
CA ALA A 62 1.78 -13.51 1.11
C ALA A 62 2.25 -14.92 1.51
N LYS A 63 1.30 -15.83 1.71
CA LYS A 63 1.55 -17.23 2.07
C LYS A 63 1.40 -18.13 0.84
N PRO A 64 2.35 -19.05 0.59
CA PRO A 64 2.17 -20.05 -0.46
C PRO A 64 1.05 -21.00 -0.04
N VAL A 65 0.09 -21.20 -0.94
CA VAL A 65 -1.03 -22.12 -0.80
C VAL A 65 -1.02 -23.08 -1.98
N ARG A 66 -1.20 -24.36 -1.68
CA ARG A 66 -1.26 -25.39 -2.72
C ARG A 66 -2.59 -25.25 -3.45
N GLY A 67 -2.52 -25.12 -4.77
CA GLY A 67 -3.68 -25.20 -5.66
C GLY A 67 -3.56 -26.39 -6.60
N GLN A 68 -4.66 -26.72 -7.26
CA GLN A 68 -4.63 -27.57 -8.44
C GLN A 68 -5.09 -26.73 -9.63
N LEU A 69 -4.34 -26.76 -10.74
CA LEU A 69 -4.71 -26.07 -11.97
C LEU A 69 -6.12 -26.45 -12.49
N GLY A 70 -6.60 -27.65 -12.18
CA GLY A 70 -7.95 -28.10 -12.58
C GLY A 70 -9.08 -27.56 -11.71
N TRP A 71 -8.79 -26.91 -10.58
CA TRP A 71 -9.83 -26.38 -9.70
C TRP A 71 -10.60 -25.23 -10.35
N THR A 72 -11.86 -25.11 -9.97
CA THR A 72 -12.69 -23.93 -10.18
C THR A 72 -12.39 -22.87 -9.13
N VAL A 73 -12.88 -21.64 -9.34
CA VAL A 73 -12.78 -20.57 -8.34
C VAL A 73 -13.50 -20.93 -7.04
N GLU A 74 -14.61 -21.67 -7.11
CA GLU A 74 -15.37 -22.10 -5.93
C GLU A 74 -14.61 -23.13 -5.09
N GLU A 75 -13.96 -24.11 -5.73
CA GLU A 75 -13.07 -25.06 -5.03
C GLU A 75 -11.89 -24.35 -4.37
N LEU A 76 -11.32 -23.34 -5.06
CA LEU A 76 -10.29 -22.49 -4.47
C LEU A 76 -10.82 -21.72 -3.26
N LYS A 77 -11.98 -21.06 -3.35
CA LYS A 77 -12.62 -20.34 -2.24
C LYS A 77 -12.86 -21.25 -1.03
N GLN A 78 -13.34 -22.47 -1.27
CA GLN A 78 -13.55 -23.44 -0.19
C GLN A 78 -12.22 -23.79 0.49
N HIS A 79 -11.19 -24.10 -0.30
CA HIS A 79 -9.87 -24.44 0.25
C HIS A 79 -9.25 -23.28 1.06
N ILE A 80 -9.38 -22.05 0.56
CA ILE A 80 -8.93 -20.84 1.27
C ILE A 80 -9.74 -20.64 2.54
N GLY A 81 -11.06 -20.84 2.48
CA GLY A 81 -11.95 -20.74 3.62
C GLY A 81 -11.54 -21.68 4.76
N GLU A 82 -11.19 -22.92 4.43
CA GLU A 82 -10.66 -23.91 5.39
C GLU A 82 -9.29 -23.49 5.96
N LEU A 83 -8.37 -23.01 5.13
CA LEU A 83 -7.00 -22.65 5.54
C LEU A 83 -6.93 -21.38 6.40
N PHE A 84 -7.74 -20.38 6.10
CA PHE A 84 -7.70 -19.07 6.74
C PHE A 84 -8.88 -18.82 7.68
N ASN A 85 -9.76 -19.83 7.86
CA ASN A 85 -10.98 -19.73 8.67
C ASN A 85 -11.87 -18.56 8.20
N MET A 86 -12.15 -18.52 6.91
CA MET A 86 -12.93 -17.46 6.25
C MET A 86 -14.18 -18.04 5.58
N ASN A 87 -15.23 -17.23 5.43
CA ASN A 87 -16.43 -17.66 4.74
C ASN A 87 -16.22 -17.62 3.22
N SER A 88 -16.27 -18.79 2.57
CA SER A 88 -16.10 -18.92 1.12
C SER A 88 -17.23 -18.27 0.31
N SER A 89 -18.45 -18.19 0.85
CA SER A 89 -19.63 -17.67 0.13
C SER A 89 -19.60 -16.17 -0.14
N CYS A 90 -18.88 -15.41 0.69
CA CYS A 90 -18.67 -13.97 0.54
C CYS A 90 -17.20 -13.62 0.32
N MET A 91 -16.43 -14.56 -0.26
CA MET A 91 -15.01 -14.38 -0.50
C MET A 91 -14.77 -13.64 -1.80
N ARG A 92 -14.11 -12.48 -1.72
CA ARG A 92 -13.58 -11.77 -2.88
C ARG A 92 -12.14 -12.21 -3.13
N ILE A 93 -11.83 -12.65 -4.35
CA ILE A 93 -10.49 -13.00 -4.82
C ILE A 93 -10.09 -12.02 -5.92
N VAL A 94 -9.03 -11.27 -5.66
CA VAL A 94 -8.48 -10.26 -6.57
C VAL A 94 -7.11 -10.68 -7.03
N MET A 95 -6.88 -10.61 -8.34
CA MET A 95 -5.62 -10.94 -8.96
C MET A 95 -4.94 -9.66 -9.46
N GLU A 96 -3.65 -9.51 -9.15
CA GLU A 96 -2.81 -8.46 -9.72
C GLU A 96 -2.29 -8.87 -11.10
N LYS A 97 -2.52 -8.04 -12.11
CA LYS A 97 -1.95 -8.14 -13.46
C LYS A 97 -0.85 -7.09 -13.63
N TYR A 98 -0.10 -7.18 -14.71
CA TYR A 98 1.00 -6.25 -15.01
C TYR A 98 0.62 -4.76 -14.97
N THR A 99 -0.63 -4.41 -15.26
CA THR A 99 -1.06 -3.01 -15.38
C THR A 99 -2.34 -2.68 -14.60
N ASP A 100 -3.00 -3.67 -13.98
CA ASP A 100 -4.29 -3.48 -13.32
C ASP A 100 -4.57 -4.61 -12.32
N ILE A 101 -5.57 -4.43 -11.48
CA ILE A 101 -6.11 -5.45 -10.58
C ILE A 101 -7.49 -5.88 -11.07
N SER A 102 -7.74 -7.18 -11.06
CA SER A 102 -9.01 -7.74 -11.53
C SER A 102 -9.63 -8.66 -10.50
N ASP A 103 -10.90 -8.46 -10.23
CA ASP A 103 -11.73 -9.40 -9.50
C ASP A 103 -11.96 -10.67 -10.32
N VAL A 104 -11.61 -11.81 -9.74
CA VAL A 104 -11.78 -13.14 -10.33
C VAL A 104 -12.73 -14.01 -9.52
N SER A 105 -13.41 -13.45 -8.51
CA SER A 105 -14.28 -14.19 -7.56
C SER A 105 -15.39 -14.97 -8.25
N ASN A 106 -15.87 -14.48 -9.40
CA ASN A 106 -16.94 -15.10 -10.18
C ASN A 106 -16.47 -15.47 -11.60
N ALA A 107 -15.15 -15.61 -11.79
CA ALA A 107 -14.61 -16.02 -13.08
C ALA A 107 -15.04 -17.47 -13.37
N GLY A 108 -15.62 -17.69 -14.56
CA GLY A 108 -15.86 -19.03 -15.06
C GLY A 108 -14.56 -19.72 -15.48
N GLY A 109 -14.58 -21.05 -15.49
CA GLY A 109 -13.45 -21.86 -15.92
C GLY A 109 -12.58 -22.39 -14.78
N THR A 110 -11.41 -22.89 -15.15
CA THR A 110 -10.45 -23.49 -14.21
C THR A 110 -9.32 -22.52 -13.85
N LEU A 111 -8.62 -22.78 -12.74
CA LEU A 111 -7.45 -22.02 -12.32
C LEU A 111 -6.37 -22.00 -13.41
N LYS A 112 -6.27 -23.04 -14.25
CA LYS A 112 -5.36 -23.07 -15.42
C LYS A 112 -5.69 -22.00 -16.46
N GLU A 113 -6.96 -21.70 -16.65
CA GLU A 113 -7.43 -20.72 -17.65
C GLU A 113 -7.32 -19.30 -17.10
N ILE A 114 -7.47 -19.14 -15.79
CA ILE A 114 -7.43 -17.85 -15.09
C ILE A 114 -5.99 -17.45 -14.74
N LEU A 115 -5.18 -18.39 -14.24
CA LEU A 115 -3.83 -18.17 -13.74
C LEU A 115 -2.80 -18.60 -14.80
N TYR A 116 -2.06 -17.63 -15.33
CA TYR A 116 -1.06 -17.90 -16.35
C TYR A 116 0.31 -18.31 -15.73
N ARG A 117 0.57 -18.01 -14.44
CA ARG A 117 1.78 -18.30 -13.64
C ARG A 117 1.47 -18.29 -12.12
N ILE A 118 2.45 -18.59 -11.24
CA ILE A 118 2.34 -18.33 -9.80
C ILE A 118 2.04 -16.84 -9.62
N GLN A 119 0.82 -16.55 -9.17
CA GLN A 119 0.31 -15.19 -9.03
C GLN A 119 -0.04 -14.93 -7.57
N LEU A 120 0.17 -13.68 -7.15
CA LEU A 120 -0.32 -13.19 -5.87
C LEU A 120 -1.82 -12.92 -6.01
N LEU A 121 -2.60 -13.57 -5.16
CA LEU A 121 -4.02 -13.37 -5.01
C LEU A 121 -4.28 -12.67 -3.68
N TYR A 122 -5.07 -11.62 -3.74
CA TYR A 122 -5.58 -10.93 -2.55
C TYR A 122 -6.95 -11.48 -2.22
N VAL A 123 -7.19 -11.83 -0.95
CA VAL A 123 -8.46 -12.41 -0.52
C VAL A 123 -9.05 -11.67 0.68
N SER A 124 -10.36 -11.45 0.63
CA SER A 124 -11.15 -10.91 1.73
C SER A 124 -12.46 -11.68 1.83
N SER A 125 -13.06 -11.74 3.02
CA SER A 125 -14.34 -12.38 3.28
C SER A 125 -15.20 -11.44 4.12
N ASP A 126 -15.74 -10.43 3.45
CA ASP A 126 -16.62 -9.43 4.06
C ASP A 126 -17.95 -9.39 3.29
N PRO A 127 -19.08 -9.75 3.93
CA PRO A 127 -20.37 -9.80 3.25
C PRO A 127 -20.80 -8.46 2.66
N GLU A 128 -20.54 -7.34 3.34
CA GLU A 128 -20.98 -6.01 2.89
C GLU A 128 -20.18 -5.53 1.69
N ASP A 129 -18.85 -5.69 1.74
CA ASP A 129 -17.96 -5.35 0.64
C ASP A 129 -18.18 -6.26 -0.56
N TYR A 130 -18.48 -7.54 -0.34
CA TYR A 130 -18.73 -8.50 -1.42
C TYR A 130 -19.96 -8.14 -2.27
N GLN A 131 -20.98 -7.50 -1.69
CA GLN A 131 -22.16 -7.04 -2.44
C GLN A 131 -21.90 -5.81 -3.33
N LYS A 132 -20.80 -5.09 -3.12
CA LYS A 132 -20.48 -3.89 -3.90
C LYS A 132 -19.90 -4.26 -5.26
N GLU A 133 -20.08 -3.37 -6.24
CA GLU A 133 -19.28 -3.45 -7.47
C GLU A 133 -17.79 -3.37 -7.11
N PHE A 134 -16.95 -4.09 -7.86
CA PHE A 134 -15.53 -4.22 -7.51
C PHE A 134 -14.83 -2.87 -7.40
N LYS A 135 -15.05 -1.94 -8.33
CA LYS A 135 -14.41 -0.62 -8.31
C LYS A 135 -14.87 0.26 -7.13
N ASP A 136 -16.03 -0.05 -6.53
CA ASP A 136 -16.57 0.66 -5.37
C ASP A 136 -16.21 -0.02 -4.04
N SER A 137 -15.64 -1.21 -4.09
CA SER A 137 -15.31 -2.03 -2.93
C SER A 137 -14.05 -1.52 -2.21
N LEU A 138 -14.03 -1.67 -0.88
CA LEU A 138 -12.88 -1.38 -0.02
C LEU A 138 -11.68 -2.24 -0.41
N MET A 139 -11.90 -3.49 -0.81
CA MET A 139 -10.85 -4.37 -1.33
C MET A 139 -10.10 -3.74 -2.50
N TYR A 140 -10.82 -3.22 -3.50
CA TYR A 140 -10.20 -2.53 -4.63
C TYR A 140 -9.40 -1.31 -4.18
N ARG A 141 -9.99 -0.49 -3.31
CA ARG A 141 -9.35 0.75 -2.80
C ARG A 141 -8.06 0.46 -2.02
N ILE A 142 -8.06 -0.55 -1.15
CA ILE A 142 -6.89 -0.97 -0.37
C ILE A 142 -5.77 -1.41 -1.32
N ILE A 143 -6.05 -2.34 -2.24
CA ILE A 143 -5.03 -2.86 -3.15
C ILE A 143 -4.49 -1.76 -4.09
N ASP A 144 -5.36 -0.91 -4.61
CA ASP A 144 -4.97 0.21 -5.47
C ASP A 144 -4.08 1.23 -4.73
N PHE A 145 -4.38 1.51 -3.46
CA PHE A 145 -3.54 2.33 -2.58
C PHE A 145 -2.14 1.71 -2.36
N HIS A 146 -2.07 0.39 -2.14
CA HIS A 146 -0.81 -0.33 -1.94
C HIS A 146 0.09 -0.32 -3.18
N ASN A 147 -0.48 -0.18 -4.39
CA ASN A 147 0.27 -0.15 -5.64
C ASN A 147 0.84 1.24 -5.97
N ASN A 148 0.26 2.32 -5.42
CA ASN A 148 0.67 3.69 -5.74
C ASN A 148 1.00 4.58 -4.51
N PRO A 149 1.69 4.09 -3.47
CA PRO A 149 2.01 4.93 -2.33
C PRO A 149 3.17 5.89 -2.60
N ILE A 150 3.14 7.02 -1.88
CA ILE A 150 4.28 7.89 -1.66
C ILE A 150 4.48 8.06 -0.16
N ARG A 151 5.72 7.93 0.30
CA ARG A 151 6.07 8.25 1.69
C ARG A 151 6.44 9.72 1.79
N LEU A 152 5.93 10.40 2.81
CA LEU A 152 6.22 11.80 3.09
C LEU A 152 6.70 11.93 4.54
N ASN A 153 7.71 12.77 4.75
CA ASN A 153 8.11 13.20 6.08
C ASN A 153 7.53 14.59 6.28
N ILE A 154 6.62 14.76 7.24
CA ILE A 154 5.90 16.01 7.45
C ILE A 154 6.24 16.54 8.84
N THR A 155 6.75 17.76 8.89
CA THR A 155 6.93 18.51 10.13
C THR A 155 5.66 19.31 10.39
N ILE A 156 4.95 19.00 11.48
CA ILE A 156 3.70 19.66 11.89
C ILE A 156 3.91 20.51 13.14
N PRO A 157 3.15 21.60 13.32
CA PRO A 157 3.23 22.40 14.54
C PRO A 157 2.76 21.61 15.77
N PRO A 158 3.05 22.10 16.99
CA PRO A 158 2.48 21.56 18.21
C PRO A 158 0.95 21.58 18.13
N GLY A 159 0.32 20.49 18.54
CA GLY A 159 -1.12 20.27 18.41
C GLY A 159 -1.59 19.16 19.36
N PRO A 160 -2.85 18.70 19.24
CA PRO A 160 -3.39 17.69 20.14
C PRO A 160 -2.53 16.41 20.13
N GLU A 161 -2.40 15.74 21.29
CA GLU A 161 -1.80 14.41 21.38
C GLU A 161 -2.62 13.45 20.51
N ALA A 162 -2.09 13.13 19.33
CA ALA A 162 -2.74 12.24 18.39
C ALA A 162 -2.22 10.81 18.61
N THR A 163 -3.13 9.88 18.85
CA THR A 163 -2.80 8.45 18.91
C THR A 163 -2.51 7.97 17.48
N PRO A 164 -1.42 7.21 17.24
CA PRO A 164 -1.05 6.73 15.91
C PRO A 164 -1.95 5.58 15.47
N THR A 165 -3.24 5.82 15.27
CA THR A 165 -4.14 4.81 14.69
C THR A 165 -5.34 5.48 14.06
N THR A 166 -5.14 6.08 12.90
CA THR A 166 -6.29 6.33 12.02
C THR A 166 -5.83 6.15 10.58
N THR A 167 -6.02 4.94 10.05
CA THR A 167 -6.22 4.76 8.62
C THR A 167 -7.53 5.48 8.32
N ASN A 168 -7.48 6.74 7.89
CA ASN A 168 -8.68 7.49 7.58
C ASN A 168 -9.28 6.94 6.29
N VAL A 169 -10.30 6.10 6.44
CA VAL A 169 -11.17 5.69 5.35
C VAL A 169 -12.18 6.82 5.18
N THR A 170 -11.93 7.76 4.27
CA THR A 170 -12.97 8.75 3.91
C THR A 170 -14.01 8.10 3.00
N GLU A 171 -15.14 8.76 2.74
CA GLU A 171 -16.14 8.30 1.74
C GLU A 171 -15.49 8.01 0.37
N GLY A 172 -14.33 8.62 0.07
CA GLY A 172 -13.49 8.38 -1.10
C GLY A 172 -12.44 7.27 -1.01
N GLY A 173 -12.22 6.63 0.15
CA GLY A 173 -11.23 5.54 0.35
C GLY A 173 -10.10 5.86 1.33
N ILE A 174 -9.17 4.91 1.48
CA ILE A 174 -7.94 5.10 2.27
C ILE A 174 -6.99 5.98 1.49
N MET A 175 -6.76 7.20 1.98
CA MET A 175 -5.92 8.18 1.30
C MET A 175 -4.59 8.42 2.00
N MET A 176 -4.54 8.19 3.31
CA MET A 176 -3.39 8.45 4.15
C MET A 176 -3.32 7.45 5.30
N LYS A 177 -2.12 6.93 5.53
CA LYS A 177 -1.76 6.08 6.67
C LYS A 177 -0.58 6.70 7.40
N ILE A 178 -0.72 6.90 8.71
CA ILE A 178 0.37 7.39 9.56
C ILE A 178 1.28 6.21 9.92
N ILE A 179 2.58 6.33 9.63
CA ILE A 179 3.60 5.31 9.93
C ILE A 179 4.19 5.55 11.32
N SER A 180 4.58 6.78 11.60
CA SER A 180 5.17 7.15 12.90
C SER A 180 4.92 8.61 13.22
N ILE A 181 4.95 8.92 14.52
CA ILE A 181 4.91 10.26 15.08
C ILE A 181 6.08 10.36 16.04
N ASN A 182 7.04 11.21 15.73
CA ASN A 182 8.14 11.55 16.62
C ASN A 182 7.81 12.87 17.29
N ASP A 183 7.41 12.80 18.55
CA ASP A 183 7.24 13.96 19.40
C ASP A 183 8.63 14.40 19.91
N GLU A 184 9.22 15.40 19.26
CA GLU A 184 10.29 16.18 19.89
C GLU A 184 9.70 16.95 21.10
N GLU A 185 10.52 17.27 22.09
CA GLU A 185 10.10 17.73 23.43
C GLU A 185 8.90 18.71 23.43
N LYS A 186 8.01 18.58 24.45
CA LYS A 186 6.78 19.38 24.60
C LYS A 186 7.02 20.86 24.29
N GLY A 187 6.46 21.34 23.18
CA GLY A 187 6.57 22.72 22.70
C GLY A 187 7.30 22.89 21.37
N GLN A 188 7.89 21.83 20.82
CA GLN A 188 8.56 21.85 19.51
C GLN A 188 7.68 21.28 18.38
N GLU A 189 8.13 21.47 17.14
CA GLU A 189 7.52 20.88 15.95
C GLU A 189 7.57 19.34 16.04
N ARG A 190 6.53 18.65 15.57
CA ARG A 190 6.47 17.17 15.56
C ARG A 190 6.76 16.66 14.17
N LYS A 191 7.57 15.61 14.06
CA LYS A 191 7.86 14.97 12.77
C LYS A 191 7.02 13.73 12.63
N ILE A 192 6.15 13.71 11.63
CA ILE A 192 5.34 12.54 11.28
C ILE A 192 5.83 11.94 9.97
N GLN A 193 5.79 10.61 9.88
CA GLN A 193 5.97 9.91 8.63
C GLN A 193 4.64 9.33 8.19
N VAL A 194 4.25 9.59 6.94
CA VAL A 194 2.96 9.18 6.41
C VAL A 194 3.13 8.51 5.06
N GLN A 195 2.24 7.58 4.74
CA GLN A 195 2.08 6.98 3.43
C GLN A 195 0.77 7.49 2.85
N VAL A 196 0.81 8.09 1.66
CA VAL A 196 -0.37 8.63 1.00
C VAL A 196 -0.47 8.12 -0.44
N ASP A 197 -1.67 8.14 -1.00
CA ASP A 197 -1.87 7.85 -2.43
C ASP A 197 -1.24 8.98 -3.26
N ARG A 198 -0.46 8.66 -4.30
CA ARG A 198 0.12 9.70 -5.18
C ARG A 198 -0.91 10.60 -5.87
N ARG A 199 -2.17 10.16 -5.97
CA ARG A 199 -3.28 10.90 -6.58
C ARG A 199 -3.97 11.83 -5.59
N ILE A 200 -3.62 11.79 -4.31
CA ILE A 200 -4.13 12.75 -3.32
C ILE A 200 -3.87 14.16 -3.80
N THR A 201 -4.90 15.00 -3.75
CA THR A 201 -4.76 16.43 -3.97
C THR A 201 -4.20 17.11 -2.73
N LEU A 202 -3.56 18.27 -2.90
CA LEU A 202 -3.12 19.05 -1.75
C LEU A 202 -4.29 19.41 -0.81
N ALA A 203 -5.48 19.69 -1.35
CA ALA A 203 -6.68 19.94 -0.54
C ALA A 203 -7.00 18.76 0.37
N GLN A 204 -7.05 17.55 -0.19
CA GLN A 204 -7.36 16.33 0.57
C GLN A 204 -6.26 16.02 1.59
N LEU A 205 -4.97 16.17 1.23
CA LEU A 205 -3.89 16.02 2.20
C LEU A 205 -4.07 16.98 3.38
N LYS A 206 -4.49 18.22 3.14
CA LYS A 206 -4.73 19.18 4.21
C LYS A 206 -5.90 18.75 5.10
N GLU A 207 -6.98 18.20 4.56
CA GLU A 207 -8.07 17.63 5.36
C GLU A 207 -7.58 16.51 6.27
N GLU A 208 -6.77 15.59 5.73
CA GLU A 208 -6.18 14.48 6.50
C GLU A 208 -5.25 14.94 7.64
N LEU A 209 -4.66 16.13 7.52
CA LEU A 209 -3.80 16.72 8.54
C LEU A 209 -4.58 17.49 9.62
N VAL A 210 -5.86 17.85 9.38
CA VAL A 210 -6.68 18.61 10.36
C VAL A 210 -6.72 17.95 11.73
N PRO A 211 -6.97 16.63 11.87
CA PRO A 211 -7.03 15.99 13.18
C PRO A 211 -5.71 16.05 13.96
N LEU A 212 -4.57 16.09 13.25
CA LEU A 212 -3.24 16.15 13.85
C LEU A 212 -2.85 17.56 14.29
N ILE A 213 -3.30 18.57 13.57
CA ILE A 213 -2.94 19.97 13.79
C ILE A 213 -3.96 20.68 14.69
N GLY A 214 -5.24 20.32 14.60
CA GLY A 214 -6.33 20.95 15.35
C GLY A 214 -6.82 22.28 14.77
N VAL A 215 -6.42 22.63 13.53
CA VAL A 215 -6.94 23.80 12.81
C VAL A 215 -7.52 23.43 11.46
N PRO A 216 -8.52 24.17 10.95
CA PRO A 216 -9.08 23.92 9.61
C PRO A 216 -8.01 24.03 8.51
N PRO A 217 -8.22 23.43 7.32
CA PRO A 217 -7.28 23.48 6.20
C PRO A 217 -6.90 24.90 5.78
N THR A 218 -7.80 25.86 5.94
CA THR A 218 -7.54 27.28 5.65
C THR A 218 -6.63 27.97 6.67
N GLY A 219 -6.45 27.36 7.84
CA GLY A 219 -5.66 27.88 8.96
C GLY A 219 -4.15 27.60 8.88
N PHE A 220 -3.71 26.83 7.88
CA PHE A 220 -2.30 26.50 7.69
C PHE A 220 -1.94 26.36 6.21
N ARG A 221 -0.63 26.36 5.96
CA ARG A 221 0.00 26.13 4.64
C ARG A 221 0.98 24.97 4.71
N VAL A 222 1.12 24.27 3.59
CA VAL A 222 2.08 23.18 3.42
C VAL A 222 3.18 23.69 2.50
N CYS A 223 4.43 23.56 2.93
CA CYS A 223 5.59 23.91 2.13
C CYS A 223 6.44 22.67 1.87
N GLU A 224 6.97 22.53 0.65
CA GLU A 224 7.97 21.51 0.34
C GLU A 224 9.38 22.07 0.61
N ILE A 225 10.20 21.29 1.33
CA ILE A 225 11.59 21.63 1.59
C ILE A 225 12.43 21.15 0.40
N SER A 226 13.04 22.10 -0.31
CA SER A 226 14.02 21.82 -1.36
C SER A 226 15.43 22.07 -0.83
N GLY A 227 16.43 21.32 -1.31
CA GLY A 227 17.81 21.24 -0.78
C GLY A 227 18.67 22.53 -0.77
N TYR A 228 18.06 23.70 -0.88
CA TYR A 228 18.69 25.02 -0.75
C TYR A 228 18.09 25.84 0.42
N ASP A 229 17.60 25.20 1.47
CA ASP A 229 16.95 25.82 2.65
C ASP A 229 15.79 26.77 2.31
N LYS A 230 15.16 26.55 1.15
CA LYS A 230 13.96 27.28 0.72
C LYS A 230 12.77 26.35 0.82
N ASP A 231 11.85 26.72 1.70
CA ASP A 231 10.52 26.16 1.74
C ASP A 231 9.65 26.84 0.67
N TYR A 232 9.12 26.03 -0.25
CA TYR A 232 8.20 26.50 -1.29
C TYR A 232 6.77 26.19 -0.86
N GLU A 233 5.94 27.23 -0.68
CA GLU A 233 4.52 27.07 -0.35
C GLU A 233 3.78 26.42 -1.52
N MET A 234 3.10 25.31 -1.26
CA MET A 234 2.28 24.64 -2.26
C MET A 234 0.94 25.38 -2.39
N GLU A 235 0.67 26.00 -3.54
CA GLU A 235 -0.53 26.83 -3.75
C GLU A 235 -1.67 26.13 -4.49
N GLY A 236 -1.37 25.13 -5.34
CA GLY A 236 -2.35 24.42 -6.16
C GLY A 236 -3.11 23.37 -5.35
N LEU A 237 -4.26 23.74 -4.77
CA LEU A 237 -5.10 22.83 -3.98
C LEU A 237 -5.55 21.58 -4.75
N ASP A 238 -5.85 21.71 -6.04
CA ASP A 238 -6.26 20.61 -6.92
C ASP A 238 -5.08 19.82 -7.50
N MET A 239 -3.84 20.26 -7.24
CA MET A 239 -2.66 19.55 -7.74
C MET A 239 -2.45 18.27 -6.96
N THR A 240 -2.25 17.17 -7.69
CA THR A 240 -1.91 15.86 -7.13
C THR A 240 -0.44 15.77 -6.77
N LEU A 241 -0.08 14.91 -5.81
CA LEU A 241 1.32 14.64 -5.42
C LEU A 241 2.09 13.72 -6.39
N LYS A 242 1.62 13.54 -7.64
CA LYS A 242 2.25 12.66 -8.63
C LYS A 242 3.70 13.02 -8.96
N SER A 243 4.05 14.31 -8.93
CA SER A 243 5.41 14.79 -9.19
C SER A 243 6.31 14.80 -7.95
N THR A 244 5.73 14.65 -6.76
CA THR A 244 6.46 14.62 -5.50
C THR A 244 7.26 13.32 -5.40
N LYS A 245 8.48 13.39 -4.88
CA LYS A 245 9.34 12.21 -4.70
C LYS A 245 9.01 11.53 -3.38
N SER A 246 9.06 10.20 -3.36
CA SER A 246 8.94 9.48 -2.09
C SER A 246 10.12 9.82 -1.19
N GLY A 247 9.83 10.15 0.07
CA GLY A 247 10.78 10.68 1.03
C GLY A 247 10.90 12.20 1.02
N SER A 248 10.13 12.93 0.20
CA SER A 248 10.06 14.39 0.26
C SER A 248 9.74 14.87 1.68
N GLU A 249 10.40 15.97 2.07
CA GLU A 249 10.19 16.65 3.33
C GLU A 249 9.20 17.81 3.14
N LEU A 250 8.11 17.78 3.88
CA LEU A 250 7.10 18.82 3.93
C LEU A 250 7.11 19.47 5.31
N ILE A 251 6.84 20.77 5.36
CA ILE A 251 6.63 21.51 6.61
C ILE A 251 5.29 22.22 6.59
N VAL A 252 4.53 22.04 7.67
CA VAL A 252 3.28 22.73 7.89
C VAL A 252 3.53 23.96 8.72
N ARG A 253 3.13 25.12 8.19
CA ARG A 253 3.21 26.40 8.91
C ARG A 253 1.83 26.93 9.18
N LEU A 254 1.58 27.33 10.43
CA LEU A 254 0.33 28.00 10.80
C LEU A 254 0.19 29.36 10.10
N GLY A 255 -1.05 29.73 9.85
CA GLY A 255 -1.45 30.92 9.12
C GLY A 255 -2.00 30.61 7.74
N ARG A 256 -2.93 31.45 7.29
CA ARG A 256 -3.62 31.27 6.01
C ARG A 256 -2.65 31.36 4.81
N GLY A 257 -2.93 30.56 3.79
CA GLY A 257 -2.27 30.67 2.49
C GLY A 257 -2.59 32.01 1.80
N LEU A 258 -1.75 32.37 0.82
CA LEU A 258 -1.97 33.55 -0.01
C LEU A 258 -3.22 33.36 -0.89
N ARG A 259 -4.05 34.39 -0.98
CA ARG A 259 -5.16 34.47 -1.95
C ARG A 259 -4.68 35.11 -3.24
N ARG A 260 -5.46 34.94 -4.31
CA ARG A 260 -5.17 35.55 -5.61
C ARG A 260 -4.93 37.06 -5.47
N GLY A 261 -3.74 37.50 -5.89
CA GLY A 261 -3.32 38.91 -5.80
C GLY A 261 -2.58 39.29 -4.52
N GLU A 262 -2.52 38.41 -3.51
CA GLU A 262 -1.72 38.65 -2.30
C GLU A 262 -0.25 38.29 -2.54
N LYS A 263 0.66 39.04 -1.91
CA LYS A 263 2.11 38.76 -1.90
C LYS A 263 2.64 38.80 -0.48
N ARG A 264 3.50 37.84 -0.13
CA ARG A 264 4.24 37.86 1.13
C ARG A 264 5.54 38.65 0.92
N ILE A 265 5.73 39.71 1.71
CA ILE A 265 6.90 40.59 1.64
C ILE A 265 7.72 40.39 2.91
N LYS A 266 9.04 40.17 2.76
CA LYS A 266 9.98 40.23 3.89
C LYS A 266 10.37 41.69 4.10
N LEU A 267 10.00 42.25 5.24
CA LEU A 267 10.42 43.58 5.67
C LEU A 267 11.56 43.42 6.68
N TYR A 268 12.66 44.13 6.43
CA TYR A 268 13.78 44.21 7.36
C TYR A 268 13.74 45.59 8.00
N LEU A 269 13.59 45.64 9.32
CA LEU A 269 13.67 46.88 10.08
C LEU A 269 15.12 47.09 10.54
N LEU A 270 15.77 48.12 10.01
CA LEU A 270 17.09 48.53 10.49
C LEU A 270 16.93 49.34 11.78
N GLN A 271 17.37 48.79 12.90
CA GLN A 271 17.40 49.50 14.18
C GLN A 271 18.73 50.25 14.31
N VAL A 272 18.67 51.59 14.20
CA VAL A 272 19.84 52.48 14.21
C VAL A 272 20.43 52.69 15.61
N ASN A 273 19.73 52.26 16.67
CA ASN A 273 20.10 52.54 18.06
C ASN A 273 20.61 51.32 18.86
N ASN A 274 20.93 50.20 18.22
CA ASN A 274 21.69 49.16 18.92
C ASN A 274 23.14 49.61 19.02
N THR A 275 23.52 50.18 20.16
CA THR A 275 24.91 50.25 20.58
C THR A 275 25.44 48.82 20.69
N GLU A 276 26.20 48.39 19.69
CA GLU A 276 27.12 47.27 19.84
C GLU A 276 28.08 47.60 20.98
N VAL A 277 27.98 46.85 22.08
CA VAL A 277 29.08 46.56 23.00
C VAL A 277 28.95 45.11 23.44
#